data_AF-A0A8H3E3S2-F1
#
_entry.id   AF-A0A8H3E3S2-F1
#
_cell.length_a   1.000
_cell.length_b   1.000
_cell.length_c   1.000
_cell.angle_alpha   90.00
_cell.angle_beta   90.00
_cell.angle_gamma   90.00
#
_symmetry.space_group_name_H-M   'P 1'
#
loop_
_entity.id
_entity.type
_entity.pdbx_description
1 polymer ?
#
loop_
_entity_poly.entity_id
_entity_poly.type
_entity_poly.pdbx_seq_one_letter_code
_entity_poly.pdbx_strand_id
1 'polypeptide(L)'
;MAQESNTINDEMEELIAIMREATSTLDPVENVKIVQEIQEIMKARESNWRTETEKAKTEARTIAEAHHSARIASLRPPNVPSEDQQARTISSLDEAQFRVIKAINDAEGVLSSRQNERVRARGDLGAWEAKDVDEDVASALDATALRIRLSKELGFEPVVDKSTGKITKMIVRNDDNTDMDVVELTGLSEFEIANQLWEKATTVDRSAN
;
A
#
# COMPACT_ATOMS: atom_id res chain seq x y z
N MET A 1 105.09 85.61 -29.95
CA MET A 1 105.09 84.38 -30.78
C MET A 1 105.71 83.15 -30.10
N ALA A 2 106.34 83.27 -28.91
CA ALA A 2 106.92 82.12 -28.18
C ALA A 2 106.09 81.63 -26.97
N GLN A 3 104.97 82.30 -26.67
CA GLN A 3 104.18 82.05 -25.45
C GLN A 3 102.95 81.16 -25.73
N GLU A 4 102.43 81.15 -26.97
CA GLU A 4 101.35 80.25 -27.41
C GLU A 4 101.85 78.83 -27.70
N SER A 5 103.14 78.62 -28.00
CA SER A 5 103.69 77.28 -28.25
C SER A 5 103.90 76.46 -26.98
N ASN A 6 104.15 77.11 -25.83
CA ASN A 6 104.31 76.41 -24.55
C ASN A 6 102.97 75.99 -23.94
N THR A 7 101.91 76.81 -24.10
CA THR A 7 100.57 76.46 -23.62
C THR A 7 99.98 75.27 -24.36
N ILE A 8 100.21 75.17 -25.67
CA ILE A 8 99.76 74.01 -26.47
C ILE A 8 100.49 72.73 -26.03
N ASN A 9 101.78 72.84 -25.64
CA ASN A 9 102.56 71.69 -25.22
C ASN A 9 102.15 71.18 -23.83
N ASP A 10 101.84 72.09 -22.90
CA ASP A 10 101.31 71.75 -21.57
C ASP A 10 99.91 71.11 -21.66
N GLU A 11 99.02 71.62 -22.51
CA GLU A 11 97.71 71.02 -22.78
C GLU A 11 97.81 69.63 -23.41
N MET A 12 98.80 69.42 -24.30
CA MET A 12 99.08 68.11 -24.88
C MET A 12 99.63 67.12 -23.84
N GLU A 13 100.48 67.57 -22.92
CA GLU A 13 100.96 66.71 -21.82
C GLU A 13 99.84 66.35 -20.85
N GLU A 14 98.92 67.29 -20.55
CA GLU A 14 97.74 67.03 -19.74
C GLU A 14 96.78 66.03 -20.42
N LEU A 15 96.54 66.18 -21.72
CA LEU A 15 95.77 65.22 -22.52
C LEU A 15 96.41 63.82 -22.55
N ILE A 16 97.73 63.74 -22.66
CA ILE A 16 98.47 62.46 -22.63
C ILE A 16 98.38 61.84 -21.23
N ALA A 17 98.47 62.64 -20.17
CA ALA A 17 98.31 62.17 -18.79
C ALA A 17 96.90 61.61 -18.55
N ILE A 18 95.86 62.34 -18.99
CA ILE A 18 94.46 61.90 -18.92
C ILE A 18 94.25 60.62 -19.74
N MET A 19 94.79 60.55 -20.97
CA MET A 19 94.68 59.34 -21.79
C MET A 19 95.38 58.14 -21.16
N ARG A 20 96.53 58.35 -20.48
CA ARG A 20 97.26 57.29 -19.79
C ARG A 20 96.57 56.83 -18.52
N GLU A 21 95.94 57.75 -17.78
CA GLU A 21 95.09 57.44 -16.62
C GLU A 21 93.82 56.68 -17.04
N ALA A 22 93.18 57.10 -18.13
CA ALA A 22 92.05 56.40 -18.73
C ALA A 22 92.43 54.99 -19.24
N THR A 23 93.64 54.83 -19.79
CA THR A 23 94.16 53.52 -20.22
C THR A 23 94.53 52.63 -19.04
N SER A 24 94.99 53.21 -17.92
CA SER A 24 95.33 52.46 -16.70
C SER A 24 94.09 52.03 -15.90
N THR A 25 92.97 52.73 -16.06
CA THR A 25 91.69 52.39 -15.40
C THR A 25 90.88 51.38 -16.21
N LEU A 26 91.12 51.25 -17.51
CA LEU A 26 90.60 50.16 -18.34
C LEU A 26 91.60 48.99 -18.34
N ASP A 27 91.50 48.07 -17.37
CA ASP A 27 92.16 46.78 -17.49
C ASP A 27 91.33 45.85 -18.42
N PRO A 28 91.79 45.54 -19.64
CA PRO A 28 91.07 44.65 -20.54
C PRO A 28 90.98 43.22 -20.00
N VAL A 29 91.91 42.78 -19.14
CA VAL A 29 91.92 41.42 -18.59
C VAL A 29 90.83 41.27 -17.52
N GLU A 30 90.66 42.27 -16.66
CA GLU A 30 89.57 42.31 -15.68
C GLU A 30 88.20 42.38 -16.37
N ASN A 31 88.06 43.21 -17.40
CA ASN A 31 86.83 43.30 -18.19
C ASN A 31 86.45 41.97 -18.88
N VAL A 32 87.42 41.22 -19.40
CA VAL A 32 87.16 39.89 -19.98
C VAL A 32 86.69 38.88 -18.93
N LYS A 33 87.24 38.92 -17.71
CA LYS A 33 86.77 38.07 -16.60
C LYS A 33 85.34 38.38 -16.21
N ILE A 34 85.00 39.68 -16.09
CA ILE A 34 83.63 40.12 -15.81
C ILE A 34 82.67 39.63 -16.89
N VAL A 35 83.05 39.72 -18.17
CA VAL A 35 82.23 39.20 -19.28
C VAL A 35 82.04 37.67 -19.19
N GLN A 36 83.07 36.92 -18.82
CA GLN A 36 82.97 35.47 -18.61
C GLN A 36 82.04 35.12 -17.44
N GLU A 37 82.16 35.81 -16.31
CA GLU A 37 81.25 35.65 -15.17
C GLU A 37 79.80 35.98 -15.53
N ILE A 38 79.58 37.07 -16.29
CA ILE A 38 78.25 37.42 -16.81
C ILE A 38 77.73 36.31 -17.73
N GLN A 39 78.55 35.76 -18.62
CA GLN A 39 78.15 34.65 -19.50
C GLN A 39 77.76 33.40 -18.70
N GLU A 40 78.48 33.06 -17.64
CA GLU A 40 78.14 31.94 -16.75
C GLU A 40 76.83 32.19 -16.01
N ILE A 41 76.62 33.40 -15.48
CA ILE A 41 75.36 33.80 -14.84
C ILE A 41 74.20 33.73 -15.84
N MET A 42 74.40 34.22 -17.07
CA MET A 42 73.37 34.17 -18.12
C MET A 42 73.04 32.73 -18.51
N LYS A 43 74.05 31.86 -18.62
CA LYS A 43 73.86 30.44 -18.93
C LYS A 43 73.11 29.71 -17.79
N ALA A 44 73.47 29.99 -16.54
CA ALA A 44 72.78 29.45 -15.38
C ALA A 44 71.32 29.94 -15.31
N ARG A 45 71.10 31.23 -15.58
CA ARG A 45 69.77 31.83 -15.61
C ARG A 45 68.90 31.24 -16.73
N GLU A 46 69.45 31.04 -17.92
CA GLU A 46 68.73 30.42 -19.03
C GLU A 46 68.35 28.98 -18.71
N SER A 47 69.27 28.21 -18.11
CA SER A 47 68.98 26.85 -17.65
C SER A 47 67.83 26.84 -16.65
N ASN A 48 67.86 27.71 -15.63
CA ASN A 48 66.81 27.82 -14.63
C ASN A 48 65.47 28.27 -15.25
N TRP A 49 65.51 29.21 -16.19
CA TRP A 49 64.31 29.64 -16.91
C TRP A 49 63.70 28.50 -17.73
N ARG A 50 64.52 27.71 -18.42
CA ARG A 50 64.06 26.53 -19.17
C ARG A 50 63.43 25.48 -18.25
N THR A 51 64.03 25.22 -17.08
CA THR A 51 63.45 24.26 -16.13
C THR A 51 62.14 24.77 -15.55
N GLU A 52 62.05 26.06 -15.22
CA GLU A 52 60.83 26.64 -14.64
C GLU A 52 59.70 26.69 -15.68
N THR A 53 60.01 27.06 -16.92
CA THR A 53 59.02 27.06 -18.00
C THR A 53 58.54 25.66 -18.35
N GLU A 54 59.42 24.66 -18.37
CA GLU A 54 59.00 23.27 -18.61
C GLU A 54 58.18 22.74 -17.44
N LYS A 55 58.56 23.07 -16.19
CA LYS A 55 57.77 22.72 -15.00
C LYS A 55 56.37 23.34 -15.07
N ALA A 56 56.26 24.64 -15.30
CA ALA A 56 54.97 25.32 -15.45
C ALA A 56 54.11 24.75 -16.59
N LYS A 57 54.75 24.36 -17.71
CA LYS A 57 54.06 23.71 -18.84
C LYS A 57 53.56 22.31 -18.48
N THR A 58 54.35 21.52 -17.77
CA THR A 58 53.91 20.20 -17.29
C THR A 58 52.77 20.31 -16.29
N GLU A 59 52.83 21.26 -15.35
CA GLU A 59 51.76 21.54 -14.40
C GLU A 59 50.47 22.03 -15.09
N ALA A 60 50.58 22.92 -16.08
CA ALA A 60 49.43 23.36 -16.86
C ALA A 60 48.78 22.19 -17.61
N ARG A 61 49.58 21.26 -18.14
CA ARG A 61 49.09 20.06 -18.81
C ARG A 61 48.38 19.10 -17.86
N THR A 62 48.95 18.83 -16.69
CA THR A 62 48.32 17.93 -15.71
C THR A 62 46.99 18.50 -15.20
N ILE A 63 46.93 19.81 -14.95
CA ILE A 63 45.68 20.49 -14.57
C ILE A 63 44.65 20.42 -15.71
N ALA A 64 45.07 20.62 -16.96
CA ALA A 64 44.16 20.53 -18.10
C ALA A 64 43.59 19.10 -18.29
N GLU A 65 44.42 18.07 -18.12
CA GLU A 65 44.01 16.66 -18.18
C GLU A 65 43.07 16.30 -17.02
N ALA A 66 43.36 16.77 -15.80
CA ALA A 66 42.50 16.60 -14.64
C ALA A 66 41.15 17.32 -14.82
N HIS A 67 41.15 18.54 -15.34
CA HIS A 67 39.93 19.29 -15.64
C HIS A 67 39.11 18.61 -16.74
N HIS A 68 39.75 18.09 -17.78
CA HIS A 68 39.07 17.34 -18.83
C HIS A 68 38.40 16.07 -18.28
N SER A 69 39.12 15.34 -17.43
CA SER A 69 38.61 14.14 -16.76
C SER A 69 37.46 14.45 -15.82
N ALA A 70 37.58 15.52 -15.02
CA ALA A 70 36.52 16.01 -14.15
C ALA A 70 35.29 16.48 -14.94
N ARG A 71 35.49 17.12 -16.09
CA ARG A 71 34.40 17.53 -16.99
C ARG A 71 33.66 16.30 -17.55
N ILE A 72 34.39 15.27 -17.99
CA ILE A 72 33.79 14.01 -18.46
C ILE A 72 33.04 13.32 -17.31
N ALA A 73 33.62 13.28 -16.11
CA ALA A 73 32.99 12.67 -14.94
C ALA A 73 31.77 13.46 -14.43
N SER A 74 31.75 14.78 -14.60
CA SER A 74 30.64 15.66 -14.25
C SER A 74 29.49 15.58 -15.27
N LEU A 75 29.75 15.10 -16.48
CA LEU A 75 28.69 14.82 -17.44
C LEU A 75 27.97 13.53 -17.03
N ARG A 76 26.64 13.55 -17.08
CA ARG A 76 25.83 12.37 -16.78
C ARG A 76 26.26 11.21 -17.69
N PRO A 77 26.56 10.02 -17.16
CA PRO A 77 26.94 8.89 -17.99
C PRO A 77 25.82 8.54 -18.98
N PRO A 78 26.15 8.12 -20.21
CA PRO A 78 25.16 7.86 -21.26
C PRO A 78 24.22 6.69 -20.95
N ASN A 79 24.55 5.90 -19.92
CA ASN A 79 23.77 4.74 -19.49
C ASN A 79 22.72 5.08 -18.42
N VAL A 80 22.64 6.35 -17.99
CA VAL A 80 21.65 6.83 -17.01
C VAL A 80 20.54 7.55 -17.78
N PRO A 81 19.25 7.29 -17.47
CA PRO A 81 18.14 7.98 -18.12
C PRO A 81 18.29 9.50 -18.10
N SER A 82 17.74 10.17 -19.11
CA SER A 82 17.66 11.64 -19.09
C SER A 82 16.81 12.10 -17.90
N GLU A 83 16.97 13.36 -17.49
CA GLU A 83 16.23 13.91 -16.35
C GLU A 83 14.72 13.82 -16.57
N ASP A 84 14.28 14.16 -17.79
CA ASP A 84 12.88 14.00 -18.20
C ASP A 84 12.42 12.55 -18.16
N GLN A 85 13.26 11.61 -18.59
CA GLN A 85 12.91 10.20 -18.58
C GLN A 85 12.83 9.65 -17.16
N GLN A 86 13.72 10.09 -16.27
CA GLN A 86 13.70 9.73 -14.86
C GLN A 86 12.50 10.34 -14.14
N ALA A 87 12.18 11.62 -14.39
CA ALA A 87 10.99 12.28 -13.86
C ALA A 87 9.71 11.55 -14.31
N ARG A 88 9.59 11.21 -15.60
CA ARG A 88 8.47 10.41 -16.10
C ARG A 88 8.38 9.03 -15.45
N THR A 89 9.52 8.39 -15.24
CA THR A 89 9.56 7.07 -14.57
C THR A 89 9.08 7.18 -13.13
N ILE A 90 9.55 8.18 -12.38
CA ILE A 90 9.13 8.46 -11.00
C ILE A 90 7.63 8.74 -10.95
N SER A 91 7.11 9.64 -11.79
CA SER A 91 5.67 9.93 -11.84
C SER A 91 4.84 8.68 -12.18
N SER A 92 5.32 7.84 -13.11
CA SER A 92 4.63 6.58 -13.44
C SER A 92 4.61 5.59 -12.27
N LEU A 93 5.69 5.58 -11.47
CA LEU A 93 5.81 4.74 -10.28
C LEU A 93 4.88 5.22 -9.18
N ASP A 94 4.81 6.54 -8.96
CA ASP A 94 3.92 7.17 -7.98
C ASP A 94 2.46 6.90 -8.30
N GLU A 95 2.07 7.02 -9.57
CA GLU A 95 0.74 6.64 -10.03
C GLU A 95 0.44 5.15 -9.81
N ALA A 96 1.42 4.27 -10.08
CA ALA A 96 1.28 2.85 -9.84
C ALA A 96 1.11 2.55 -8.35
N GLN A 97 1.90 3.20 -7.49
CA GLN A 97 1.80 3.07 -6.04
C GLN A 97 0.42 3.51 -5.54
N PHE A 98 -0.07 4.66 -6.01
CA PHE A 98 -1.40 5.14 -5.65
C PHE A 98 -2.51 4.17 -6.08
N ARG A 99 -2.41 3.61 -7.29
CA ARG A 99 -3.36 2.58 -7.78
C ARG A 99 -3.35 1.34 -6.89
N VAL A 100 -2.19 0.86 -6.47
CA VAL A 100 -2.07 -0.31 -5.59
C VAL A 100 -2.67 -0.02 -4.22
N ILE A 101 -2.34 1.13 -3.62
CA ILE A 101 -2.89 1.51 -2.30
C ILE A 101 -4.42 1.60 -2.36
N LYS A 102 -4.96 2.22 -3.43
CA LYS A 102 -6.41 2.28 -3.63
C LYS A 102 -7.02 0.88 -3.75
N ALA A 103 -6.43 0.00 -4.56
CA ALA A 103 -6.92 -1.37 -4.71
C ALA A 103 -6.88 -2.16 -3.40
N ILE A 104 -5.87 -1.95 -2.56
CA ILE A 104 -5.79 -2.54 -1.21
C ILE A 104 -6.96 -2.03 -0.36
N ASN A 105 -7.18 -0.73 -0.30
CA ASN A 105 -8.27 -0.14 0.51
C ASN A 105 -9.65 -0.62 0.04
N ASP A 106 -9.88 -0.66 -1.29
CA ASP A 106 -11.12 -1.18 -1.86
C ASP A 106 -11.32 -2.68 -1.48
N ALA A 107 -10.26 -3.48 -1.53
CA ALA A 107 -10.30 -4.89 -1.13
C ALA A 107 -10.54 -5.08 0.38
N GLU A 108 -9.91 -4.26 1.22
CA GLU A 108 -10.13 -4.24 2.67
C GLU A 108 -11.57 -3.85 3.02
N GLY A 109 -12.15 -2.86 2.31
CA GLY A 109 -13.55 -2.48 2.45
C GLY A 109 -14.51 -3.63 2.14
N VAL A 110 -14.27 -4.34 1.02
CA VAL A 110 -15.06 -5.53 0.67
C VAL A 110 -14.90 -6.63 1.72
N LEU A 111 -13.68 -6.90 2.17
CA LEU A 111 -13.40 -7.90 3.20
C LEU A 111 -14.15 -7.60 4.50
N SER A 112 -14.12 -6.33 4.94
CA SER A 112 -14.84 -5.87 6.14
C SER A 112 -16.35 -6.07 6.01
N SER A 113 -16.94 -5.72 4.86
CA SER A 113 -18.36 -5.96 4.59
C SER A 113 -18.72 -7.45 4.65
N ARG A 114 -17.92 -8.31 4.00
CA ARG A 114 -18.12 -9.77 4.02
C ARG A 114 -17.98 -10.37 5.40
N GLN A 115 -17.02 -9.88 6.18
CA GLN A 115 -16.83 -10.33 7.55
C GLN A 115 -18.03 -9.95 8.43
N ASN A 116 -18.57 -8.74 8.25
CA ASN A 116 -19.79 -8.31 8.94
C ASN A 116 -21.02 -9.14 8.54
N GLU A 117 -21.20 -9.41 7.24
CA GLU A 117 -22.26 -10.32 6.76
C GLU A 117 -22.15 -11.70 7.39
N ARG A 118 -20.92 -12.24 7.48
CA ARG A 118 -20.66 -13.54 8.09
C ARG A 118 -20.98 -13.55 9.58
N VAL A 119 -20.66 -12.48 10.31
CA VAL A 119 -21.00 -12.34 11.72
C VAL A 119 -22.52 -12.28 11.90
N ARG A 120 -23.24 -11.52 11.06
CA ARG A 120 -24.72 -11.47 11.09
C ARG A 120 -25.33 -12.83 10.82
N ALA A 121 -24.94 -13.49 9.73
CA ALA A 121 -25.44 -14.82 9.38
C ALA A 121 -25.18 -15.87 10.46
N ARG A 122 -24.03 -15.78 11.15
CA ARG A 122 -23.75 -16.64 12.32
C ARG A 122 -24.63 -16.32 13.52
N GLY A 123 -24.91 -15.04 13.77
CA GLY A 123 -25.85 -14.62 14.80
C GLY A 123 -27.26 -15.14 14.53
N ASP A 124 -27.73 -14.99 13.30
CA ASP A 124 -29.04 -15.50 12.86
C ASP A 124 -29.09 -17.03 13.00
N LEU A 125 -28.06 -17.74 12.54
CA LEU A 125 -27.98 -19.20 12.69
C LEU A 125 -28.06 -19.62 14.16
N GLY A 126 -27.30 -18.97 15.04
CA GLY A 126 -27.35 -19.26 16.47
C GLY A 126 -28.73 -18.97 17.08
N ALA A 127 -29.43 -17.95 16.60
CA ALA A 127 -30.80 -17.66 17.02
C ALA A 127 -31.79 -18.73 16.56
N TRP A 128 -31.62 -19.28 15.34
CA TRP A 128 -32.42 -20.40 14.84
C TRP A 128 -32.11 -21.70 15.57
N GLU A 129 -30.83 -21.99 15.87
CA GLU A 129 -30.43 -23.18 16.63
C GLU A 129 -30.93 -23.15 18.08
N ALA A 130 -31.01 -21.96 18.69
CA ALA A 130 -31.56 -21.78 20.02
C ALA A 130 -33.10 -21.82 20.07
N LYS A 131 -33.77 -21.76 18.93
CA LYS A 131 -35.23 -21.77 18.86
C LYS A 131 -35.74 -23.20 18.94
N ASP A 132 -36.31 -23.57 20.08
CA ASP A 132 -36.98 -24.85 20.25
C ASP A 132 -38.36 -24.81 19.57
N VAL A 133 -38.43 -25.46 18.40
CA VAL A 133 -39.65 -25.51 17.59
C VAL A 133 -40.74 -26.33 18.28
N ASP A 134 -40.37 -27.33 19.08
CA ASP A 134 -41.36 -28.20 19.73
C ASP A 134 -42.08 -27.47 20.86
N GLU A 135 -41.40 -26.61 21.61
CA GLU A 135 -42.00 -25.76 22.64
C GLU A 135 -42.89 -24.65 22.04
N ASP A 136 -42.45 -24.00 20.97
CA ASP A 136 -43.23 -22.97 20.26
C ASP A 136 -44.51 -23.55 19.62
N VAL A 137 -44.41 -24.73 19.02
CA VAL A 137 -45.54 -25.42 18.38
C VAL A 137 -46.49 -25.98 19.44
N ALA A 138 -45.98 -26.57 20.53
CA ALA A 138 -46.80 -27.07 21.63
C ALA A 138 -47.53 -25.94 22.39
N SER A 139 -46.93 -24.76 22.51
CA SER A 139 -47.58 -23.60 23.12
C SER A 139 -48.63 -22.94 22.20
N ALA A 140 -48.43 -23.01 20.88
CA ALA A 140 -49.36 -22.44 19.90
C ALA A 140 -50.55 -23.37 19.55
N LEU A 141 -50.37 -24.69 19.63
CA LEU A 141 -51.45 -25.65 19.35
C LEU A 141 -52.18 -26.00 20.65
N ASP A 142 -53.39 -25.45 20.80
CA ASP A 142 -54.31 -25.90 21.84
C ASP A 142 -54.72 -27.36 21.58
N ALA A 143 -54.09 -28.27 22.33
CA ALA A 143 -54.35 -29.70 22.26
C ALA A 143 -55.84 -30.04 22.49
N THR A 144 -56.58 -29.21 23.21
CA THR A 144 -58.02 -29.41 23.43
C THR A 144 -58.82 -29.06 22.17
N ALA A 145 -58.51 -27.94 21.51
CA ALA A 145 -59.13 -27.57 20.23
C ALA A 145 -58.87 -28.62 19.13
N LEU A 146 -57.65 -29.17 19.06
CA LEU A 146 -57.33 -30.26 18.12
C LEU A 146 -58.12 -31.52 18.42
N ARG A 147 -58.22 -31.94 19.69
CA ARG A 147 -59.01 -33.11 20.08
C ARG A 147 -60.49 -32.90 19.76
N ILE A 148 -61.04 -31.72 20.04
CA ILE A 148 -62.43 -31.39 19.70
C ILE A 148 -62.65 -31.45 18.19
N ARG A 149 -61.73 -30.90 17.40
CA ARG A 149 -61.80 -30.94 15.94
C ARG A 149 -61.71 -32.37 15.41
N LEU A 150 -60.77 -33.17 15.91
CA LEU A 150 -60.60 -34.57 15.52
C LEU A 150 -61.85 -35.38 15.88
N SER A 151 -62.41 -35.20 17.08
CA SER A 151 -63.66 -35.85 17.48
C SER A 151 -64.83 -35.45 16.57
N LYS A 152 -64.91 -34.19 16.15
CA LYS A 152 -65.93 -33.72 15.20
C LYS A 152 -65.74 -34.28 13.80
N GLU A 153 -64.50 -34.39 13.32
CA GLU A 153 -64.17 -35.00 12.03
C GLU A 153 -64.46 -36.52 12.03
N LEU A 154 -64.28 -37.18 13.17
CA LEU A 154 -64.71 -38.57 13.41
C LEU A 154 -66.23 -38.74 13.55
N GLY A 155 -67.02 -37.66 13.42
CA GLY A 155 -68.47 -37.73 13.44
C GLY A 155 -69.11 -37.66 14.83
N PHE A 156 -68.34 -37.42 15.89
CA PHE A 156 -68.85 -37.21 17.25
C PHE A 156 -69.08 -35.73 17.52
N GLU A 157 -70.33 -35.29 17.54
CA GLU A 157 -70.71 -33.91 17.82
C GLU A 157 -71.42 -33.82 19.19
N PRO A 158 -70.79 -33.19 20.20
CA PRO A 158 -71.40 -33.02 21.51
C PRO A 158 -72.49 -31.94 21.47
N VAL A 159 -73.68 -32.27 21.96
CA VAL A 159 -74.78 -31.32 22.12
C VAL A 159 -74.77 -30.83 23.56
N VAL A 160 -74.39 -29.56 23.72
CA VAL A 160 -74.40 -28.87 25.00
C VAL A 160 -75.80 -28.35 25.27
N ASP A 161 -76.36 -28.68 26.43
CA ASP A 161 -77.62 -28.10 26.88
C ASP A 161 -77.41 -26.63 27.27
N LYS A 162 -78.23 -25.74 26.69
CA LYS A 162 -78.14 -24.28 26.88
C LYS A 162 -78.46 -23.84 28.30
N SER A 163 -79.14 -24.67 29.09
CA SER A 163 -79.58 -24.33 30.44
C SER A 163 -78.54 -24.66 31.53
N THR A 164 -77.76 -25.73 31.33
CA THR A 164 -76.83 -26.25 32.34
C THR A 164 -75.37 -26.23 31.90
N GLY A 165 -75.08 -25.95 30.62
CA GLY A 165 -73.72 -25.93 30.08
C GLY A 165 -73.04 -27.29 30.08
N LYS A 166 -73.77 -28.37 30.36
CA LYS A 166 -73.26 -29.75 30.39
C LYS A 166 -73.60 -30.45 29.06
N ILE A 167 -72.74 -31.39 28.66
CA ILE A 167 -72.98 -32.23 27.49
C ILE A 167 -74.01 -33.28 27.90
N THR A 168 -75.22 -33.18 27.36
CA THR A 168 -76.33 -34.08 27.71
C THR A 168 -76.51 -35.18 26.68
N LYS A 169 -76.21 -34.88 25.41
CA LYS A 169 -76.36 -35.82 24.30
C LYS A 169 -75.15 -35.72 23.37
N MET A 170 -74.84 -36.80 22.67
CA MET A 170 -73.86 -36.83 21.61
C MET A 170 -74.53 -37.27 20.31
N ILE A 171 -74.31 -36.52 19.25
CA ILE A 171 -74.70 -36.92 17.90
C ILE A 171 -73.54 -37.71 17.32
N VAL A 172 -73.82 -38.92 16.85
CA VAL A 172 -72.85 -39.79 16.17
C VAL A 172 -73.27 -39.88 14.72
N ARG A 173 -72.36 -39.49 13.83
CA ARG A 173 -72.48 -39.65 12.40
C ARG A 173 -71.72 -40.91 11.99
N ASN A 174 -72.37 -41.75 11.21
CA ASN A 174 -71.77 -42.98 10.70
C ASN A 174 -70.72 -42.70 9.61
N ASP A 175 -69.79 -43.63 9.38
CA ASP A 175 -68.67 -43.50 8.43
C ASP A 175 -69.13 -43.16 6.99
N ASP A 176 -70.30 -43.70 6.59
CA ASP A 176 -70.91 -43.43 5.27
C ASP A 176 -71.68 -42.12 5.19
N ASN A 177 -71.74 -41.34 6.29
CA ASN A 177 -72.37 -40.02 6.39
C ASN A 177 -73.87 -39.99 5.99
N THR A 178 -74.53 -41.15 5.95
CA THR A 178 -75.94 -41.31 5.58
C THR A 178 -76.89 -41.23 6.76
N ASP A 179 -76.46 -41.68 7.94
CA ASP A 179 -77.29 -41.74 9.15
C ASP A 179 -76.67 -40.95 10.32
N MET A 180 -77.53 -40.24 11.06
CA MET A 180 -77.18 -39.51 12.27
C MET A 180 -77.97 -40.06 13.45
N ASP A 181 -77.25 -40.60 14.43
CA ASP A 181 -77.82 -41.14 15.65
C ASP A 181 -77.58 -40.21 16.85
N VAL A 182 -78.54 -40.18 17.79
CA VAL A 182 -78.42 -39.41 19.03
C VAL A 182 -78.27 -40.38 20.19
N VAL A 183 -77.17 -40.27 20.94
CA VAL A 183 -76.90 -41.03 22.17
C VAL A 183 -77.05 -40.10 23.37
N GLU A 184 -77.91 -40.48 24.32
CA GLU A 184 -78.07 -39.75 25.58
C GLU A 184 -76.99 -40.18 26.57
N LEU A 185 -76.29 -39.22 27.16
CA LEU A 185 -75.15 -39.48 28.05
C LEU A 185 -75.58 -39.58 29.53
N THR A 186 -76.87 -39.47 29.82
CA THR A 186 -77.40 -39.41 31.19
C THR A 186 -77.86 -40.79 31.67
N GLY A 187 -77.24 -41.28 32.74
CA GLY A 187 -77.71 -42.47 33.48
C GLY A 187 -77.07 -43.81 33.11
N LEU A 188 -76.08 -43.82 32.20
CA LEU A 188 -75.31 -45.01 31.82
C LEU A 188 -73.87 -44.95 32.35
N SER A 189 -73.21 -46.10 32.52
CA SER A 189 -71.79 -46.12 32.88
C SER A 189 -70.92 -45.67 31.70
N GLU A 190 -69.74 -45.10 31.97
CA GLU A 190 -68.82 -44.60 30.94
C GLU A 190 -68.46 -45.68 29.89
N PHE A 191 -68.36 -46.93 30.33
CA PHE A 191 -68.09 -48.09 29.47
C PHE A 191 -69.26 -48.39 28.52
N GLU A 192 -70.50 -48.37 29.03
CA GLU A 192 -71.69 -48.61 28.20
C GLU A 192 -71.90 -47.48 27.18
N ILE A 193 -71.65 -46.24 27.59
CA ILE A 193 -71.70 -45.06 26.71
C ILE A 193 -70.66 -45.21 25.59
N ALA A 194 -69.40 -45.54 25.92
CA ALA A 194 -68.35 -45.71 24.92
C ALA A 194 -68.70 -46.82 23.91
N ASN A 195 -69.21 -47.97 24.37
CA ASN A 195 -69.61 -49.05 23.47
C ASN A 195 -70.77 -48.65 22.55
N GLN A 196 -71.78 -47.94 23.07
CA GLN A 196 -72.91 -47.47 22.24
C GLN A 196 -72.47 -46.45 21.19
N LEU A 197 -71.54 -45.56 21.54
CA LEU A 197 -70.98 -44.57 20.62
C LEU A 197 -70.21 -45.25 19.49
N TRP A 198 -69.36 -46.23 19.82
CA TRP A 198 -68.58 -46.97 18.82
C TRP A 198 -69.45 -47.93 17.98
N GLU A 199 -70.46 -48.58 18.56
CA GLU A 199 -71.41 -49.42 17.81
C GLU A 199 -72.20 -48.60 16.79
N LYS A 200 -72.54 -47.35 17.11
CA LYS A 200 -73.28 -46.45 16.20
C LYS A 200 -72.38 -45.74 15.19
N ALA A 201 -71.11 -45.53 15.52
CA ALA A 201 -70.14 -44.94 14.61
C ALA A 201 -69.66 -45.93 13.54
N THR A 202 -69.65 -47.23 13.85
CA THR A 202 -69.19 -48.27 12.92
C THR A 202 -70.37 -48.92 12.21
N THR A 203 -70.39 -48.89 10.87
CA THR A 203 -71.27 -49.75 10.07
C THR A 203 -70.83 -51.20 10.23
N VAL A 204 -71.29 -51.88 11.28
CA VAL A 204 -71.30 -53.35 11.25
C VAL A 204 -72.39 -53.74 10.26
N ASP A 205 -71.98 -54.09 9.05
CA ASP A 205 -72.82 -54.72 8.03
C ASP A 205 -73.42 -56.00 8.62
N ARG A 206 -74.57 -55.88 9.30
CA ARG A 206 -75.35 -56.98 9.86
C ARG A 206 -76.18 -57.67 8.78
N SER A 207 -75.65 -57.81 7.56
CA SER A 207 -76.22 -58.60 6.47
C SER A 207 -75.43 -59.89 6.21
N ALA A 208 -75.32 -60.75 7.22
CA ALA A 208 -74.97 -62.15 7.01
C ALA A 208 -75.59 -63.05 8.10
N ASN A 209 -76.84 -63.42 7.90
CA ASN A 209 -77.43 -64.71 8.27
C ASN A 209 -78.69 -64.95 7.44
#